data_AF-A0A961GTA7-F1
#
_entry.id   AF-A0A961GTA7-F1
#
_cell.length_a   1.000
_cell.length_b   1.000
_cell.length_c   1.000
_cell.angle_alpha   90.00
_cell.angle_beta   90.00
_cell.angle_gamma   90.00
#
_symmetry.space_group_name_H-M   'P 1'
#
loop_
_entity.id
_entity.type
_entity.pdbx_description
1 polymer ?
#
loop_
_entity_poly.entity_id
_entity_poly.type
_entity_poly.pdbx_seq_one_letter_code
_entity_poly.pdbx_strand_id
1 'polypeptide(L)'
;MITTDMSLGQIVDRIPAGARILQESGLDFCCGGQQTLGDACSEHGVSSETVIAALEGLGDTGAADWTSYGPSELVDHVVSTH
;
A
#
# COMPACT_ATOMS: atom_id res chain seq x y z
N MET A 1 5.29 -9.16 -8.09
CA MET A 1 6.24 -8.20 -8.67
C MET A 1 5.61 -6.83 -8.63
N ILE A 2 6.20 -5.92 -7.85
CA ILE A 2 5.74 -4.53 -7.70
C ILE A 2 6.38 -3.69 -8.80
N THR A 3 5.61 -2.80 -9.43
CA THR A 3 6.12 -1.89 -10.47
C THR A 3 5.78 -0.44 -10.15
N THR A 4 6.53 0.50 -10.74
CA THR A 4 6.30 1.94 -10.56
C THR A 4 4.97 2.43 -11.14
N ASP A 5 4.35 1.65 -12.02
CA ASP A 5 3.03 1.92 -12.62
C ASP A 5 1.86 1.52 -11.71
N MET A 6 2.11 0.64 -10.73
CA MET A 6 1.08 0.28 -9.76
C MET A 6 0.75 1.47 -8.86
N SER A 7 -0.54 1.60 -8.54
CA SER A 7 -0.98 2.61 -7.58
C SER A 7 -0.59 2.21 -6.15
N LEU A 8 -0.35 3.21 -5.30
CA LEU A 8 -0.06 2.98 -3.89
C LEU A 8 -1.14 2.12 -3.21
N GLY A 9 -2.41 2.33 -3.58
CA GLY A 9 -3.54 1.54 -3.09
C GLY A 9 -3.46 0.07 -3.51
N GLN A 10 -3.13 -0.23 -4.77
CA GLN A 10 -2.98 -1.62 -5.24
C GLN A 10 -1.83 -2.35 -4.55
N ILE A 11 -0.76 -1.63 -4.22
CA ILE A 11 0.37 -2.16 -3.48
C ILE A 11 -0.06 -2.55 -2.05
N VAL A 12 -0.79 -1.67 -1.37
CA VAL A 12 -1.28 -1.92 0.00
C VAL A 12 -2.35 -3.02 0.03
N ASP A 13 -3.19 -3.09 -1.01
CA ASP A 13 -4.21 -4.13 -1.17
C ASP A 13 -3.60 -5.54 -1.21
N ARG A 14 -2.51 -5.70 -1.99
CA ARG A 14 -1.74 -6.94 -2.08
C ARG A 14 -0.83 -7.19 -0.88
N ILE A 15 -0.22 -6.13 -0.35
CA ILE A 15 0.77 -6.20 0.71
C ILE A 15 0.36 -5.18 1.77
N PRO A 16 -0.59 -5.52 2.67
CA PRO A 16 -1.02 -4.62 3.72
C PRO A 16 0.13 -4.17 4.63
N ALA A 17 1.13 -5.04 4.85
CA ALA A 17 2.36 -4.69 5.56
C ALA A 17 3.19 -3.61 4.85
N GLY A 18 3.02 -3.45 3.54
CA GLY A 18 3.68 -2.43 2.71
C GLY A 18 3.19 -1.01 2.99
N ALA A 19 2.00 -0.84 3.57
CA ALA A 19 1.49 0.47 4.00
C ALA A 19 2.48 1.18 4.95
N ARG A 20 3.13 0.41 5.83
CA ARG A 20 4.14 0.95 6.75
C ARG A 20 5.37 1.47 6.00
N ILE A 21 5.84 0.75 4.98
CA ILE A 21 6.99 1.15 4.16
C ILE A 21 6.68 2.43 3.38
N LEU A 22 5.49 2.51 2.78
CA LEU A 22 5.04 3.70 2.07
C LEU A 22 4.98 4.92 3.00
N GLN A 23 4.40 4.74 4.20
CA GLN A 23 4.33 5.79 5.22
C GLN A 23 5.73 6.23 5.71
N GLU A 24 6.63 5.28 5.98
CA GLU A 24 8.03 5.57 6.37
C GLU A 24 8.79 6.28 5.24
N SER A 25 8.43 6.02 3.99
CA SER A 25 8.97 6.70 2.81
C SER A 25 8.31 8.06 2.55
N GLY A 26 7.32 8.46 3.35
CA GLY A 26 6.59 9.72 3.19
C GLY A 26 5.57 9.72 2.05
N LEU A 27 5.21 8.55 1.51
CA LEU A 27 4.26 8.41 0.41
C LEU A 27 2.83 8.32 0.96
N ASP A 28 1.97 9.25 0.55
CA ASP A 28 0.59 9.31 1.03
C ASP A 28 -0.32 8.32 0.28
N PHE A 29 -0.47 7.12 0.84
CA PHE A 29 -1.37 6.10 0.29
C PHE A 29 -2.84 6.27 0.73
N CYS A 30 -3.11 7.13 1.71
CA CYS A 30 -4.43 7.29 2.33
C CYS A 30 -5.33 8.25 1.54
N CYS A 31 -4.79 9.39 1.09
CA CYS A 31 -5.46 10.32 0.17
C CYS A 31 -4.95 10.15 -1.26
N GLY A 32 -3.67 9.79 -1.45
CA GLY A 32 -3.02 9.59 -2.75
C GLY A 32 -3.01 8.15 -3.26
N GLY A 33 -3.86 7.25 -2.73
CA GLY A 33 -3.85 5.82 -3.10
C GLY A 33 -4.02 5.50 -4.60
N GLN A 34 -4.50 6.47 -5.38
CA GLN A 34 -4.67 6.39 -6.84
C GLN A 34 -3.39 6.72 -7.61
N GLN A 35 -2.46 7.43 -6.97
CA GLN A 35 -1.19 7.86 -7.55
C GLN A 35 -0.28 6.65 -7.72
N THR A 36 0.48 6.65 -8.81
CA THR A 36 1.43 5.58 -9.10
C THR A 36 2.65 5.70 -8.19
N LEU A 37 3.26 4.58 -7.86
CA LEU A 37 4.44 4.56 -7.02
C LEU A 37 5.57 5.43 -7.60
N GLY A 38 5.75 5.42 -8.91
CA GLY A 38 6.77 6.22 -9.59
C GLY A 38 6.54 7.73 -9.48
N ASP A 39 5.28 8.15 -9.60
CA ASP A 39 4.90 9.56 -9.50
C ASP A 39 5.04 10.06 -8.04
N ALA A 40 4.52 9.30 -7.08
CA ALA A 40 4.64 9.63 -5.66
C ALA A 40 6.11 9.67 -5.19
N CYS A 41 6.93 8.74 -5.66
CA CYS A 41 8.37 8.75 -5.41
C CYS A 41 9.04 9.98 -6.03
N SER A 42 8.65 10.38 -7.24
CA SER A 42 9.22 11.55 -7.92
C SER A 42 8.85 12.86 -7.22
N GLU A 43 7.59 13.00 -6.79
CA GLU A 43 7.12 14.20 -6.06
C GLU A 43 7.81 14.36 -4.70
N HIS A 44 8.02 13.25 -3.98
CA HIS A 44 8.65 13.27 -2.66
C HIS A 44 10.19 13.18 -2.70
N GLY A 45 10.79 13.02 -3.88
CA GLY A 45 12.24 12.85 -4.03
C GLY A 45 12.77 11.53 -3.44
N VAL A 46 11.92 10.50 -3.43
CA VAL A 46 12.21 9.16 -2.89
C VAL A 46 12.62 8.23 -4.02
N SER A 47 13.56 7.32 -3.75
CA SER A 47 13.95 6.31 -4.72
C SER A 47 12.91 5.19 -4.83
N SER A 48 12.16 5.17 -5.92
CA SER A 48 11.15 4.13 -6.19
C SER A 48 11.75 2.72 -6.16
N GLU A 49 12.97 2.52 -6.64
CA GLU A 49 13.66 1.23 -6.58
C GLU A 49 13.88 0.74 -5.14
N THR A 50 14.23 1.64 -4.21
CA THR A 50 14.40 1.31 -2.80
C THR A 50 13.07 0.90 -2.16
N VAL A 51 12.00 1.63 -2.47
CA VAL A 51 10.65 1.30 -1.99
C VAL A 51 10.18 -0.03 -2.56
N ILE A 52 10.38 -0.27 -3.86
CA ILE A 52 10.06 -1.55 -4.52
C ILE A 52 10.83 -2.69 -3.86
N ALA A 53 12.14 -2.57 -3.68
CA ALA A 53 12.95 -3.62 -3.07
C ALA A 53 12.51 -3.91 -1.63
N ALA A 54 12.13 -2.88 -0.86
CA ALA A 54 11.64 -3.03 0.50
C ALA A 54 10.25 -3.73 0.53
N LEU A 55 9.36 -3.37 -0.40
CA LEU A 55 8.05 -4.01 -0.57
C LEU A 55 8.19 -5.47 -1.04
N GLU A 56 9.06 -5.75 -2.00
CA GLU A 56 9.34 -7.12 -2.46
C GLU A 56 10.02 -7.97 -1.37
N GLY A 57 10.80 -7.33 -0.49
CA GLY A 57 11.40 -7.98 0.68
C GLY A 57 10.39 -8.44 1.73
N LEU A 58 9.20 -7.83 1.80
CA LEU A 58 8.10 -8.32 2.63
C LEU A 58 7.44 -9.58 2.04
N GLY A 59 7.57 -9.80 0.73
CA GLY A 59 6.88 -10.84 0.00
C GLY A 59 5.39 -10.55 -0.21
N ASP A 60 4.75 -11.34 -1.06
CA ASP A 60 3.29 -11.32 -1.20
C ASP A 60 2.71 -12.00 0.05
N THR A 61 2.23 -11.20 1.00
CA THR A 61 1.62 -11.70 2.25
C THR A 61 0.19 -12.18 2.06
N GLY A 62 -0.31 -12.20 0.82
CA GLY A 62 -1.72 -12.33 0.49
C GLY A 62 -2.45 -11.00 0.59
N ALA A 63 -3.44 -10.81 -0.30
CA ALA A 63 -4.32 -9.66 -0.27
C ALA A 63 -5.00 -9.57 1.10
N ALA A 64 -5.12 -8.36 1.64
CA ALA A 64 -5.67 -8.17 2.96
C ALA A 64 -7.11 -8.70 3.03
N ASP A 65 -7.48 -9.38 4.11
CA ASP A 65 -8.84 -9.96 4.27
C ASP A 65 -9.96 -8.94 4.09
N TRP A 66 -9.70 -7.66 4.39
CA TRP A 66 -10.66 -6.56 4.23
C TRP A 66 -11.02 -6.23 2.79
N THR A 67 -10.23 -6.67 1.81
CA THR A 67 -10.49 -6.47 0.37
C THR A 67 -11.66 -7.35 -0.12
N SER A 68 -11.97 -8.41 0.64
CA SER A 68 -13.05 -9.35 0.35
C SER A 68 -14.32 -9.08 1.16
N TYR A 69 -14.25 -8.19 2.16
CA TYR A 69 -15.37 -7.89 3.03
C TYR A 69 -16.42 -7.00 2.36
N GLY A 70 -17.69 -7.32 2.59
CA GLY A 70 -18.78 -6.41 2.28
C GLY A 70 -18.71 -5.15 3.15
N PRO A 71 -19.36 -4.05 2.76
CA PRO A 71 -19.30 -2.78 3.49
C PRO A 71 -19.72 -2.90 4.97
N SER A 72 -20.63 -3.83 5.29
CA SER A 72 -21.05 -4.12 6.67
C SER A 72 -19.96 -4.83 7.49
N GLU A 73 -19.24 -5.76 6.87
CA GLU A 73 -18.17 -6.55 7.50
C GLU A 73 -16.91 -5.69 7.70
N LEU A 74 -16.64 -4.77 6.76
CA LEU A 74 -15.61 -3.74 6.90
C LEU A 74 -15.84 -2.86 8.13
N VAL A 75 -17.07 -2.38 8.33
CA VAL A 75 -17.42 -1.55 9.50
C VAL A 75 -17.24 -2.34 10.79
N ASP A 76 -17.71 -3.59 10.84
CA ASP A 76 -17.56 -4.44 12.02
C ASP A 76 -16.10 -4.73 12.35
N HIS A 77 -15.27 -5.01 11.33
CA HIS A 77 -13.84 -5.25 11.51
C HIS A 77 -13.09 -4.01 12.02
N VAL A 78 -13.40 -2.82 11.49
CA VAL A 78 -12.80 -1.56 11.97
C VAL A 78 -13.19 -1.27 13.41
N VAL A 79 -14.45 -1.51 13.79
CA VAL A 79 -14.96 -1.30 15.15
C VAL A 79 -14.45 -2.38 16.13
N SER A 80 -14.24 -3.62 15.69
CA SER A 80 -13.75 -4.69 16.56
C SER A 80 -12.24 -4.63 16.80
N THR A 81 -11.48 -3.97 15.91
CA THR A 81 -10.02 -3.89 15.99
C THR A 81 -9.54 -2.69 16.82
N HIS A 82 -10.43 -1.75 17.17
CA HIS A 82 -10.12 -0.49 17.89
C HIS A 82 -11.08 -0.21 19.04
#